data_AF-A0A661S8T6-F1
#
_entry.id   AF-A0A661S8T6-F1
#
_cell.length_a   1.000
_cell.length_b   1.000
_cell.length_c   1.000
_cell.angle_alpha   90.00
_cell.angle_beta   90.00
_cell.angle_gamma   90.00
#
_symmetry.space_group_name_H-M   'P 1'
#
loop_
_entity.id
_entity.type
_entity.pdbx_description
1 polymer ?
#
loop_
_entity_poly.entity_id
_entity_poly.type
_entity_poly.pdbx_seq_one_letter_code
_entity_poly.pdbx_strand_id
1 'polypeptide(L)'
;TLDPASETNLLACYRFDHVSGSKTLTDLTLNHNDGILKNMAGTEWTASGAIMGDVPAGYQNDVNAVWDASPAFSTAEGLSVTLSSGSGTDAAILGRDSGTGENTSDIPPGEDAERLGRTWYADITGAVTTDLIFDISYADSVLDSTPPSLYRYILLERNGDSGDFTVAGTADSKTGDRLTFSSISLQHGYTYSLALRANTAPTIAAQASAVSVPEENGLNIPLTALSVTDPDNTFPADYALTVSDGAAPETPSLR
;
A
#
# COMPACT_ATOMS: atom_id res chain seq x y z
N THR A 1 -26.25 8.62 -7.73
CA THR A 1 -26.96 7.95 -8.84
C THR A 1 -27.87 8.97 -9.51
N LEU A 2 -27.76 9.12 -10.83
CA LEU A 2 -28.67 9.98 -11.60
C LEU A 2 -30.09 9.41 -11.51
N ASP A 3 -31.09 10.26 -11.25
CA ASP A 3 -32.51 9.91 -11.42
C ASP A 3 -33.01 10.61 -12.70
N PRO A 4 -33.02 9.92 -13.86
CA PRO A 4 -33.39 10.52 -15.15
C PRO A 4 -34.81 11.09 -15.17
N ALA A 5 -35.71 10.61 -14.29
CA ALA A 5 -37.08 11.10 -14.21
C ALA A 5 -37.19 12.48 -13.55
N SER A 6 -36.15 12.91 -12.82
CA SER A 6 -36.12 14.18 -12.10
C SER A 6 -35.41 15.32 -12.89
N GLU A 7 -34.75 15.00 -14.00
CA GLU A 7 -33.94 15.94 -14.78
C GLU A 7 -34.79 16.78 -15.75
N THR A 8 -34.92 18.08 -15.47
CA THR A 8 -35.92 18.99 -16.10
C THR A 8 -35.71 19.24 -17.60
N ASN A 9 -34.57 18.85 -18.16
CA ASN A 9 -34.25 19.05 -19.59
C ASN A 9 -33.67 17.79 -20.26
N LEU A 10 -33.76 16.64 -19.62
CA LEU A 10 -33.29 15.39 -20.20
C LEU A 10 -34.34 14.87 -21.19
N LEU A 11 -34.03 14.91 -22.48
CA LEU A 11 -34.98 14.53 -23.54
C LEU A 11 -35.18 13.01 -23.63
N ALA A 12 -34.11 12.25 -23.43
CA ALA A 12 -34.12 10.80 -23.38
C ALA A 12 -32.92 10.28 -22.59
N CYS A 13 -33.05 9.11 -21.97
CA CYS A 13 -31.98 8.43 -21.25
C CYS A 13 -32.06 6.94 -21.50
N TYR A 14 -31.05 6.38 -22.17
CA TYR A 14 -30.99 4.95 -22.45
C TYR A 14 -29.76 4.34 -21.78
N ARG A 15 -29.94 3.21 -21.10
CA ARG A 15 -28.81 2.44 -20.56
C ARG A 15 -28.47 1.26 -21.45
N PHE A 16 -27.18 1.05 -21.65
CA PHE A 16 -26.61 -0.07 -22.41
C PHE A 16 -25.93 -1.10 -21.49
N ASP A 17 -26.40 -1.22 -20.24
CA ASP A 17 -25.90 -2.11 -19.20
C ASP A 17 -26.70 -3.42 -19.07
N HIS A 18 -27.52 -3.75 -20.09
CA HIS A 18 -28.39 -4.91 -20.08
C HIS A 18 -27.59 -6.19 -20.41
N VAL A 19 -27.64 -7.19 -19.52
CA VAL A 19 -27.01 -8.51 -19.70
C VAL A 19 -27.77 -9.44 -20.65
N SER A 20 -28.99 -9.05 -21.04
CA SER A 20 -29.84 -9.66 -22.06
C SER A 20 -30.88 -8.62 -22.48
N GLY A 21 -31.43 -8.68 -23.69
CA GLY A 21 -32.30 -7.58 -24.13
C GLY A 21 -33.35 -7.90 -25.18
N SER A 22 -34.37 -7.05 -25.15
CA SER A 22 -35.44 -6.94 -26.15
C SER A 22 -34.95 -6.12 -27.36
N LYS A 23 -35.69 -6.16 -28.47
CA LYS A 23 -35.52 -5.22 -29.59
C LYS A 23 -35.81 -3.76 -29.22
N THR A 24 -36.30 -3.52 -28.00
CA THR A 24 -36.69 -2.18 -27.51
C THR A 24 -35.66 -1.70 -26.51
N LEU A 25 -35.21 -0.46 -26.68
CA LEU A 25 -34.34 0.26 -25.75
C LEU A 25 -35.19 1.29 -25.01
N THR A 26 -35.55 0.98 -23.76
CA THR A 26 -36.45 1.82 -22.96
C THR A 26 -35.79 3.15 -22.62
N ASP A 27 -36.52 4.24 -22.85
CA ASP A 27 -36.19 5.56 -22.34
C ASP A 27 -36.58 5.66 -20.85
N LEU A 28 -35.60 5.98 -20.00
CA LEU A 28 -35.79 6.11 -18.55
C LEU A 28 -36.35 7.46 -18.13
N THR A 29 -36.53 8.40 -19.06
CA THR A 29 -37.22 9.66 -18.79
C THR A 29 -38.74 9.49 -18.85
N LEU A 30 -39.48 10.50 -18.38
CA LEU A 30 -40.94 10.55 -18.51
C LEU A 30 -41.42 10.80 -19.95
N ASN A 31 -40.51 11.02 -20.91
CA ASN A 31 -40.87 11.29 -22.30
C ASN A 31 -41.16 10.01 -23.10
N HIS A 32 -40.76 8.84 -22.59
CA HIS A 32 -41.01 7.53 -23.21
C HIS A 32 -40.61 7.47 -24.69
N ASN A 33 -39.48 8.09 -25.04
CA ASN A 33 -38.93 8.02 -26.40
C ASN A 33 -38.27 6.66 -26.65
N ASP A 34 -38.96 5.55 -26.43
CA ASP A 34 -38.38 4.21 -26.52
C ASP A 34 -37.79 3.95 -27.92
N GLY A 35 -36.55 3.46 -27.95
CA GLY A 35 -35.84 3.12 -29.18
C GLY A 35 -36.17 1.72 -29.67
N ILE A 36 -36.10 1.49 -30.99
CA ILE A 36 -36.17 0.16 -31.60
C ILE A 36 -34.80 -0.18 -32.21
N LEU A 37 -34.16 -1.20 -31.67
CA LEU A 37 -32.88 -1.72 -32.15
C LEU A 37 -33.10 -2.51 -33.44
N LYS A 38 -32.38 -2.14 -34.50
CA LYS A 38 -32.42 -2.81 -35.80
C LYS A 38 -31.45 -3.98 -35.82
N ASN A 39 -31.84 -5.06 -36.47
CA ASN A 39 -31.02 -6.28 -36.64
C ASN A 39 -30.57 -6.95 -35.32
N MET A 40 -31.29 -6.74 -34.21
CA MET A 40 -31.13 -7.53 -32.98
C MET A 40 -32.18 -8.64 -32.92
N ALA A 41 -31.77 -9.89 -32.76
CA ALA A 41 -32.62 -11.03 -32.45
C ALA A 41 -32.79 -11.27 -30.93
N GLY A 42 -32.03 -10.56 -30.10
CA GLY A 42 -32.09 -10.60 -28.63
C GLY A 42 -30.93 -11.37 -27.98
N THR A 43 -30.07 -12.00 -28.77
CA THR A 43 -28.86 -12.72 -28.33
C THR A 43 -27.57 -11.95 -28.57
N GLU A 44 -27.65 -10.79 -29.22
CA GLU A 44 -26.49 -9.98 -29.61
C GLU A 44 -25.95 -9.09 -28.48
N TRP A 45 -26.67 -8.98 -27.36
CA TRP A 45 -26.16 -8.34 -26.15
C TRP A 45 -25.02 -9.21 -25.59
N THR A 46 -23.78 -8.75 -25.78
CA THR A 46 -22.61 -9.36 -25.17
C THR A 46 -22.16 -8.50 -24.01
N ALA A 47 -21.73 -9.15 -22.92
CA ALA A 47 -21.03 -8.44 -21.86
C ALA A 47 -19.77 -7.79 -22.45
N SER A 48 -19.55 -6.52 -22.13
CA SER A 48 -18.29 -5.85 -22.46
C SER A 48 -17.17 -6.46 -21.63
N GLY A 49 -16.05 -6.79 -22.27
CA GLY A 49 -14.81 -7.12 -21.57
C GLY A 49 -14.01 -5.89 -21.14
N ALA A 50 -14.49 -4.69 -21.46
CA ALA A 50 -13.88 -3.46 -21.01
C ALA A 50 -14.28 -3.19 -19.55
N ILE A 51 -13.29 -2.93 -18.72
CA ILE A 51 -13.50 -2.46 -17.36
C ILE A 51 -13.78 -0.96 -17.40
N MET A 52 -14.79 -0.54 -16.63
CA MET A 52 -15.08 0.87 -16.41
C MET A 52 -14.85 1.19 -14.94
N GLY A 53 -14.34 2.38 -14.67
CA GLY A 53 -14.17 2.88 -13.33
C GLY A 53 -14.15 4.40 -13.28
N ASP A 54 -14.33 4.92 -12.08
CA ASP A 54 -14.37 6.33 -11.74
C ASP A 54 -13.17 6.67 -10.85
N VAL A 55 -12.07 7.04 -11.51
CA VAL A 55 -10.88 7.57 -10.83
C VAL A 55 -11.03 9.09 -10.72
N PRO A 56 -10.98 9.67 -9.51
CA PRO A 56 -11.12 11.11 -9.30
C PRO A 56 -10.12 11.91 -10.13
N ALA A 57 -10.49 13.12 -10.55
CA ALA A 57 -9.67 13.96 -11.44
C ALA A 57 -8.22 14.17 -10.97
N GLY A 58 -7.99 14.23 -9.65
CA GLY A 58 -6.65 14.36 -9.06
C GLY A 58 -5.76 13.13 -9.23
N TYR A 59 -6.33 11.97 -9.56
CA TYR A 59 -5.66 10.67 -9.63
C TYR A 59 -5.57 10.10 -11.06
N GLN A 60 -5.85 10.89 -12.10
CA GLN A 60 -5.91 10.40 -13.48
C GLN A 60 -4.54 10.29 -14.18
N ASN A 61 -3.43 10.29 -13.44
CA ASN A 61 -2.12 9.98 -14.01
C ASN A 61 -1.89 8.46 -13.97
N ASP A 62 -1.31 7.91 -15.03
CA ASP A 62 -0.95 6.48 -15.16
C ASP A 62 -2.07 5.52 -14.73
N VAL A 63 -3.30 5.78 -15.21
CA VAL A 63 -4.45 4.92 -14.93
C VAL A 63 -4.27 3.56 -15.60
N ASN A 64 -4.21 2.52 -14.78
CA ASN A 64 -4.06 1.14 -15.22
C ASN A 64 -5.10 0.25 -14.52
N ALA A 65 -5.42 -0.88 -15.14
CA ALA A 65 -6.41 -1.81 -14.61
C ALA A 65 -5.85 -3.24 -14.55
N VAL A 66 -6.31 -4.01 -13.57
CA VAL A 66 -6.14 -5.47 -13.51
C VAL A 66 -7.50 -6.14 -13.39
N TRP A 67 -7.65 -7.26 -14.11
CA TRP A 67 -8.82 -8.13 -14.09
C TRP A 67 -8.43 -9.52 -14.60
N ASP A 68 -9.37 -10.46 -14.67
CA ASP A 68 -9.08 -11.87 -15.02
C ASP A 68 -8.33 -12.05 -16.37
N ALA A 69 -8.73 -11.31 -17.41
CA ALA A 69 -8.11 -11.39 -18.73
C ALA A 69 -6.85 -10.52 -18.87
N SER A 70 -6.61 -9.60 -17.93
CA SER A 70 -5.37 -8.81 -17.83
C SER A 70 -4.92 -8.75 -16.37
N PRO A 71 -4.29 -9.83 -15.87
CA PRO A 71 -4.08 -10.01 -14.44
C PRO A 71 -2.92 -9.19 -13.87
N ALA A 72 -2.24 -8.37 -14.68
CA ALA A 72 -1.14 -7.55 -14.20
C ALA A 72 -0.88 -6.36 -15.10
N PHE A 73 -0.38 -5.28 -14.50
CA PHE A 73 0.32 -4.22 -15.21
C PHE A 73 1.64 -3.92 -14.51
N SER A 74 2.60 -3.39 -15.28
CA SER A 74 3.87 -2.95 -14.76
C SER A 74 4.12 -1.50 -15.13
N THR A 75 4.61 -0.74 -14.16
CA THR A 75 5.13 0.61 -14.38
C THR A 75 6.60 0.62 -14.04
N ALA A 76 7.41 1.31 -14.85
CA ALA A 76 8.84 1.46 -14.58
C ALA A 76 9.14 2.39 -13.39
N GLU A 77 8.19 3.24 -12.98
CA GLU A 77 8.45 4.33 -12.02
C GLU A 77 7.34 4.47 -10.96
N GLY A 78 6.96 3.38 -10.29
CA GLY A 78 5.94 3.47 -9.25
C GLY A 78 5.36 2.12 -8.85
N LEU A 79 4.03 2.02 -8.92
CA LEU A 79 3.28 0.85 -8.49
C LEU A 79 3.03 -0.08 -9.67
N SER A 80 3.55 -1.29 -9.61
CA SER A 80 3.09 -2.41 -10.43
C SER A 80 2.12 -3.27 -9.61
N VAL A 81 1.16 -3.91 -10.28
CA VAL A 81 0.12 -4.70 -9.61
C VAL A 81 -0.04 -6.03 -10.32
N THR A 82 -0.14 -7.11 -9.55
CA THR A 82 -0.52 -8.45 -10.04
C THR A 82 -1.75 -8.92 -9.28
N LEU A 83 -2.74 -9.45 -9.99
CA LEU A 83 -3.95 -10.03 -9.44
C LEU A 83 -3.63 -11.38 -8.80
N SER A 84 -3.88 -11.49 -7.50
CA SER A 84 -3.68 -12.71 -6.70
C SER A 84 -5.00 -13.47 -6.56
N SER A 85 -6.13 -12.76 -6.51
CA SER A 85 -7.47 -13.32 -6.70
C SER A 85 -8.48 -12.28 -7.20
N GLY A 86 -9.46 -12.76 -7.96
CA GLY A 86 -10.57 -12.01 -8.55
C GLY A 86 -11.36 -12.95 -9.45
N SER A 87 -12.67 -12.77 -9.55
CA SER A 87 -13.57 -13.67 -10.27
C SER A 87 -14.55 -12.92 -11.17
N GLY A 88 -14.80 -13.46 -12.36
CA GLY A 88 -15.83 -12.93 -13.27
C GLY A 88 -15.60 -11.45 -13.63
N THR A 89 -16.38 -10.56 -13.02
CA THR A 89 -16.34 -9.10 -13.27
C THR A 89 -15.49 -8.33 -12.26
N ASP A 90 -14.80 -9.03 -11.34
CA ASP A 90 -13.94 -8.37 -10.37
C ASP A 90 -12.75 -7.70 -11.08
N ALA A 91 -12.55 -6.42 -10.79
CA ALA A 91 -11.50 -5.63 -11.41
C ALA A 91 -11.04 -4.50 -10.50
N ALA A 92 -9.78 -4.13 -10.62
CA ALA A 92 -9.21 -2.97 -9.95
C ALA A 92 -8.67 -2.01 -11.00
N ILE A 93 -9.03 -0.74 -10.86
CA ILE A 93 -8.46 0.37 -11.62
C ILE A 93 -7.69 1.23 -10.62
N LEU A 94 -6.42 1.46 -10.91
CA LEU A 94 -5.55 2.28 -10.09
C LEU A 94 -5.06 3.47 -10.90
N GLY A 95 -5.14 4.65 -10.31
CA GLY A 95 -4.54 5.86 -10.84
C GLY A 95 -3.78 6.60 -9.75
N ARG A 96 -2.86 7.48 -10.12
CA ARG A 96 -2.04 8.21 -9.15
C ARG A 96 -2.19 9.72 -9.24
N ASP A 97 -1.87 10.37 -8.13
CA ASP A 97 -1.71 11.81 -8.09
C ASP A 97 -0.42 12.28 -8.80
N SER A 98 -0.27 13.60 -8.87
CA SER A 98 0.96 14.26 -9.35
C SER A 98 2.01 14.42 -8.24
N GLY A 99 1.85 13.74 -7.10
CA GLY A 99 2.74 13.85 -5.96
C GLY A 99 4.17 13.40 -6.27
N THR A 100 5.13 14.10 -5.67
CA THR A 100 6.57 13.86 -5.81
C THR A 100 7.26 14.08 -4.46
N GLY A 101 8.47 13.51 -4.30
CA GLY A 101 9.28 13.70 -3.09
C GLY A 101 8.68 13.04 -1.87
N GLU A 102 8.87 13.69 -0.72
CA GLU A 102 8.62 13.15 0.62
C GLU A 102 7.39 13.80 1.27
N ASN A 103 6.74 13.11 2.21
CA ASN A 103 5.65 13.67 3.00
C ASN A 103 5.59 13.09 4.43
N THR A 104 5.33 13.96 5.40
CA THR A 104 5.26 13.67 6.84
C THR A 104 3.96 14.16 7.51
N SER A 105 3.02 14.76 6.76
CA SER A 105 1.87 15.48 7.36
C SER A 105 0.66 14.62 7.71
N ASP A 106 0.53 13.43 7.14
CA ASP A 106 -0.62 12.52 7.27
C ASP A 106 -0.17 11.07 7.58
N ILE A 107 0.96 10.96 8.28
CA ILE A 107 1.50 9.69 8.78
C ILE A 107 0.56 9.11 9.85
N PRO A 108 0.38 7.77 9.89
CA PRO A 108 -0.49 7.15 10.89
C PRO A 108 -0.12 7.56 12.32
N PRO A 109 -1.10 7.89 13.19
CA PRO A 109 -0.81 8.26 14.57
C PRO A 109 0.00 7.20 15.30
N GLY A 110 1.13 7.61 15.88
CA GLY A 110 2.04 6.71 16.61
C GLY A 110 3.16 6.10 15.75
N GLU A 111 3.16 6.35 14.45
CA GLU A 111 4.28 6.01 13.57
C GLU A 111 5.24 7.19 13.44
N ASP A 112 6.54 6.92 13.54
CA ASP A 112 7.60 7.83 13.11
C ASP A 112 8.08 7.35 11.75
N ALA A 113 7.55 7.95 10.68
CA ALA A 113 7.78 7.50 9.32
C ALA A 113 7.72 8.66 8.33
N GLU A 114 8.33 8.44 7.17
CA GLU A 114 8.21 9.31 6.01
C GLU A 114 7.65 8.52 4.84
N ARG A 115 6.67 9.08 4.15
CA ARG A 115 6.04 8.42 2.99
C ARG A 115 6.41 9.11 1.68
N LEU A 116 6.20 8.38 0.59
CA LEU A 116 6.17 8.97 -0.73
C LEU A 116 5.13 10.09 -0.76
N GLY A 117 5.47 11.25 -1.31
CA GLY A 117 4.54 12.34 -1.59
C GLY A 117 3.47 11.91 -2.60
N ARG A 118 3.77 10.90 -3.42
CA ARG A 118 2.87 10.26 -4.38
C ARG A 118 1.92 9.27 -3.72
N THR A 119 0.67 9.26 -4.19
CA THR A 119 -0.37 8.35 -3.72
C THR A 119 -1.16 7.73 -4.89
N TRP A 120 -1.71 6.53 -4.68
CA TRP A 120 -2.47 5.77 -5.67
C TRP A 120 -3.90 5.54 -5.18
N TYR A 121 -4.88 5.97 -5.95
CA TYR A 121 -6.29 5.71 -5.69
C TYR A 121 -6.74 4.43 -6.40
N ALA A 122 -7.50 3.60 -5.70
CA ALA A 122 -8.07 2.37 -6.21
C ALA A 122 -9.59 2.48 -6.35
N ASP A 123 -10.07 2.29 -7.58
CA ASP A 123 -11.47 2.00 -7.86
C ASP A 123 -11.63 0.49 -8.11
N ILE A 124 -12.43 -0.16 -7.26
CA ILE A 124 -12.60 -1.60 -7.27
C ILE A 124 -14.05 -1.94 -7.65
N THR A 125 -14.20 -2.81 -8.64
CA THR A 125 -15.45 -3.54 -8.88
C THR A 125 -15.32 -4.92 -8.24
N GLY A 126 -16.24 -5.24 -7.32
CA GLY A 126 -16.27 -6.55 -6.66
C GLY A 126 -15.15 -6.75 -5.64
N ALA A 127 -14.60 -7.96 -5.54
CA ALA A 127 -13.57 -8.31 -4.57
C ALA A 127 -12.25 -8.66 -5.26
N VAL A 128 -11.21 -7.88 -4.97
CA VAL A 128 -9.90 -8.01 -5.63
C VAL A 128 -8.80 -8.11 -4.59
N THR A 129 -7.99 -9.16 -4.71
CA THR A 129 -6.73 -9.30 -3.97
C THR A 129 -5.56 -9.21 -4.93
N THR A 130 -4.55 -8.43 -4.58
CA THR A 130 -3.39 -8.18 -5.44
C THR A 130 -2.08 -8.24 -4.68
N ASP A 131 -1.01 -8.53 -5.41
CA ASP A 131 0.34 -8.18 -4.98
C ASP A 131 0.64 -6.76 -5.47
N LEU A 132 0.97 -5.88 -4.54
CA LEU A 132 1.40 -4.51 -4.80
C LEU A 132 2.93 -4.44 -4.80
N ILE A 133 3.51 -3.98 -5.91
CA ILE A 133 4.95 -3.93 -6.09
C ILE A 133 5.38 -2.49 -6.31
N PHE A 134 6.02 -1.91 -5.30
CA PHE A 134 6.55 -0.55 -5.39
C PHE A 134 7.99 -0.59 -5.87
N ASP A 135 8.26 0.11 -6.98
CA ASP A 135 9.60 0.37 -7.47
C ASP A 135 10.13 1.68 -6.85
N ILE A 136 11.13 1.55 -5.99
CA ILE A 136 11.67 2.67 -5.20
C ILE A 136 12.89 3.34 -5.86
N SER A 137 13.21 2.97 -7.11
CA SER A 137 14.33 3.56 -7.87
C SER A 137 14.24 5.09 -8.01
N TYR A 138 13.03 5.66 -7.87
CA TYR A 138 12.73 7.08 -8.04
C TYR A 138 12.14 7.73 -6.78
N ALA A 139 12.22 7.07 -5.63
CA ALA A 139 11.57 7.49 -4.40
C ALA A 139 12.16 8.72 -3.71
N ASP A 140 13.17 9.37 -4.30
CA ASP A 140 14.06 10.32 -3.62
C ASP A 140 14.67 9.69 -2.34
N SER A 141 15.28 10.47 -1.47
CA SER A 141 15.91 9.99 -0.22
C SER A 141 14.95 9.30 0.78
N VAL A 142 13.64 9.38 0.59
CA VAL A 142 12.59 8.86 1.48
C VAL A 142 12.79 7.39 1.82
N LEU A 143 13.08 6.61 0.78
CA LEU A 143 13.14 5.17 0.87
C LEU A 143 14.61 4.78 0.75
N ASP A 144 15.29 4.76 1.91
CA ASP A 144 16.57 4.07 2.06
C ASP A 144 16.48 2.76 1.26
N SER A 145 17.41 2.54 0.33
CA SER A 145 17.41 1.36 -0.51
C SER A 145 18.04 0.15 0.20
N THR A 146 18.56 0.34 1.42
CA THR A 146 19.24 -0.69 2.22
C THR A 146 18.89 -0.67 3.72
N PRO A 147 17.63 -0.45 4.14
CA PRO A 147 17.28 -0.55 5.54
C PRO A 147 17.49 -2.00 5.99
N PRO A 148 17.89 -2.19 7.25
CA PRO A 148 18.28 -3.51 7.75
C PRO A 148 17.11 -4.51 7.82
N SER A 149 15.85 -4.05 7.70
CA SER A 149 14.67 -4.89 7.85
C SER A 149 13.49 -4.42 7.00
N LEU A 150 12.73 -5.41 6.49
CA LEU A 150 11.45 -5.19 5.79
C LEU A 150 10.36 -4.61 6.70
N TYR A 151 10.48 -4.77 8.02
CA TYR A 151 9.55 -4.20 9.00
C TYR A 151 9.41 -2.68 8.88
N ARG A 152 10.47 -2.01 8.40
CA ARG A 152 10.47 -0.55 8.25
C ARG A 152 9.70 -0.09 7.02
N TYR A 153 9.53 -0.92 5.99
CA TYR A 153 8.70 -0.58 4.84
C TYR A 153 7.25 -0.92 5.12
N ILE A 154 6.40 0.10 5.16
CA ILE A 154 4.98 -0.05 5.46
C ILE A 154 4.11 0.40 4.29
N LEU A 155 3.10 -0.42 3.98
CA LEU A 155 2.01 -0.02 3.11
C LEU A 155 1.02 0.80 3.92
N LEU A 156 0.72 1.99 3.43
CA LEU A 156 -0.26 2.87 4.00
C LEU A 156 -1.55 2.82 3.19
N GLU A 157 -2.70 2.84 3.87
CA GLU A 157 -4.01 2.97 3.25
C GLU A 157 -4.90 3.99 3.97
N ARG A 158 -5.77 4.68 3.22
CA ARG A 158 -6.84 5.52 3.75
C ARG A 158 -8.05 5.53 2.83
N ASN A 159 -9.23 5.83 3.36
CA ASN A 159 -10.42 6.07 2.56
C ASN A 159 -10.41 7.51 1.99
N GLY A 160 -10.52 7.65 0.68
CA GLY A 160 -10.49 8.95 0.00
C GLY A 160 -9.10 9.58 -0.05
N ASP A 161 -9.06 10.91 -0.15
CA ASP A 161 -7.85 11.70 -0.46
C ASP A 161 -7.38 12.62 0.68
N SER A 162 -7.97 12.49 1.88
CA SER A 162 -7.67 13.35 3.03
C SER A 162 -7.70 12.60 4.36
N GLY A 163 -7.10 13.22 5.38
CA GLY A 163 -6.91 12.61 6.69
C GLY A 163 -5.68 11.71 6.77
N ASP A 164 -5.39 11.27 7.99
CA ASP A 164 -4.23 10.43 8.29
C ASP A 164 -4.39 9.05 7.66
N PHE A 165 -3.26 8.49 7.23
CA PHE A 165 -3.20 7.11 6.78
C PHE A 165 -3.30 6.12 7.95
N THR A 166 -3.54 4.86 7.61
CA THR A 166 -3.39 3.70 8.50
C THR A 166 -2.42 2.69 7.89
N VAL A 167 -1.82 1.83 8.74
CA VAL A 167 -0.88 0.79 8.27
C VAL A 167 -1.67 -0.43 7.80
N ALA A 168 -1.56 -0.76 6.51
CA ALA A 168 -2.13 -1.96 5.91
C ALA A 168 -1.24 -3.19 6.13
N GLY A 169 0.09 -3.00 6.21
CA GLY A 169 1.04 -4.09 6.43
C GLY A 169 2.49 -3.66 6.23
N THR A 170 3.42 -4.60 6.41
CA THR A 170 4.85 -4.45 6.12
C THR A 170 5.21 -5.16 4.83
N ALA A 171 6.32 -4.79 4.19
CA ALA A 171 6.76 -5.46 2.97
C ALA A 171 7.09 -6.94 3.23
N ASP A 172 6.67 -7.82 2.32
CA ASP A 172 6.95 -9.26 2.39
C ASP A 172 8.31 -9.61 1.79
N SER A 173 8.75 -8.85 0.79
CA SER A 173 10.07 -9.03 0.19
C SER A 173 10.61 -7.76 -0.47
N LYS A 174 11.94 -7.72 -0.61
CA LYS A 174 12.67 -6.74 -1.43
C LYS A 174 13.57 -7.46 -2.42
N THR A 175 13.44 -7.16 -3.71
CA THR A 175 14.34 -7.66 -4.77
C THR A 175 14.87 -6.47 -5.57
N GLY A 176 16.16 -6.16 -5.42
CA GLY A 176 16.70 -4.89 -5.93
C GLY A 176 15.91 -3.73 -5.31
N ASP A 177 15.41 -2.81 -6.13
CA ASP A 177 14.60 -1.67 -5.69
C ASP A 177 13.09 -1.92 -5.76
N ARG A 178 12.67 -3.20 -5.73
CA ARG A 178 11.27 -3.56 -5.76
C ARG A 178 10.82 -4.17 -4.44
N LEU A 179 9.87 -3.51 -3.79
CA LEU A 179 9.21 -3.98 -2.58
C LEU A 179 7.87 -4.60 -2.93
N THR A 180 7.64 -5.82 -2.45
CA THR A 180 6.38 -6.54 -2.68
C THR A 180 5.58 -6.62 -1.39
N PHE A 181 4.31 -6.26 -1.48
CA PHE A 181 3.27 -6.50 -0.48
C PHE A 181 2.29 -7.49 -1.09
N SER A 182 2.25 -8.70 -0.57
CA SER A 182 1.51 -9.82 -1.13
C SER A 182 0.10 -9.90 -0.55
N SER A 183 -0.83 -10.37 -1.38
CA SER A 183 -2.20 -10.67 -0.95
C SER A 183 -2.96 -9.49 -0.31
N ILE A 184 -2.75 -8.28 -0.83
CA ILE A 184 -3.46 -7.08 -0.39
C ILE A 184 -4.88 -7.08 -0.93
N SER A 185 -5.88 -7.04 -0.05
CA SER A 185 -7.28 -6.85 -0.43
C SER A 185 -7.51 -5.36 -0.69
N LEU A 186 -7.65 -4.97 -1.95
CA LEU A 186 -7.93 -3.58 -2.31
C LEU A 186 -9.36 -3.21 -1.97
N GLN A 187 -9.58 -1.93 -1.64
CA GLN A 187 -10.90 -1.40 -1.28
C GLN A 187 -11.29 -0.28 -2.25
N HIS A 188 -12.56 -0.27 -2.66
CA HIS A 188 -13.09 0.79 -3.51
C HIS A 188 -13.01 2.14 -2.78
N GLY A 189 -12.44 3.15 -3.44
CA GLY A 189 -12.35 4.50 -2.90
C GLY A 189 -11.12 4.76 -2.04
N TYR A 190 -10.21 3.77 -1.91
CA TYR A 190 -9.05 3.89 -1.03
C TYR A 190 -7.84 4.43 -1.77
N THR A 191 -7.01 5.16 -1.02
CA THR A 191 -5.72 5.67 -1.45
C THR A 191 -4.60 4.93 -0.72
N TYR A 192 -3.55 4.59 -1.45
CA TYR A 192 -2.39 3.85 -0.97
C TYR A 192 -1.10 4.65 -1.16
N SER A 193 -0.14 4.44 -0.25
CA SER A 193 1.22 4.99 -0.36
C SER A 193 2.21 4.06 0.33
N LEU A 194 3.50 4.25 0.03
CA LEU A 194 4.59 3.53 0.67
C LEU A 194 5.30 4.47 1.64
N ALA A 195 5.61 3.97 2.82
CA ALA A 195 6.41 4.68 3.82
C ALA A 195 7.61 3.86 4.32
N LEU A 196 8.60 4.58 4.83
CA LEU A 196 9.71 4.04 5.59
C LEU A 196 9.64 4.58 7.03
N ARG A 197 9.52 3.66 7.99
CA ARG A 197 9.67 3.98 9.42
C ARG A 197 11.09 4.42 9.73
N ALA A 198 11.23 5.34 10.68
CA ALA A 198 12.50 5.67 11.30
C ALA A 198 13.12 4.42 11.97
N ASN A 199 14.45 4.37 12.04
CA ASN A 199 15.13 3.29 12.74
C ASN A 199 14.85 3.39 14.24
N THR A 200 14.41 2.31 14.86
CA THR A 200 14.19 2.28 16.30
C THR A 200 15.48 1.87 17.02
N ALA A 201 15.86 2.55 18.09
CA ALA A 201 17.02 2.15 18.86
C ALA A 201 16.71 0.88 19.69
N PRO A 202 17.65 -0.07 19.81
CA PRO A 202 17.46 -1.26 20.64
C PRO A 202 17.32 -0.90 22.12
N THR A 203 16.49 -1.66 22.84
CA THR A 203 16.35 -1.54 24.29
C THR A 203 16.86 -2.80 24.98
N ILE A 204 17.79 -2.65 25.92
CA ILE A 204 18.21 -3.77 26.80
C ILE A 204 17.13 -3.94 27.87
N ALA A 205 16.33 -5.00 27.76
CA ALA A 205 15.21 -5.28 28.64
C ALA A 205 15.66 -5.90 29.97
N ALA A 206 16.67 -6.77 29.95
CA ALA A 206 17.17 -7.44 31.13
C ALA A 206 18.57 -8.05 30.93
N GLN A 207 19.19 -8.44 32.04
CA GLN A 207 20.24 -9.45 32.02
C GLN A 207 19.60 -10.83 31.86
N ALA A 208 19.90 -11.53 30.76
CA ALA A 208 19.36 -12.84 30.47
C ALA A 208 20.05 -13.95 31.27
N SER A 209 21.31 -13.76 31.66
CA SER A 209 22.06 -14.75 32.43
C SER A 209 23.13 -14.10 33.30
N ALA A 210 23.35 -14.67 34.48
CA ALA A 210 24.43 -14.26 35.37
C ALA A 210 25.77 -14.46 34.66
N VAL A 211 26.65 -13.47 34.75
CA VAL A 211 28.04 -13.58 34.30
C VAL A 211 28.92 -13.53 35.53
N SER A 212 29.87 -14.45 35.63
CA SER A 212 30.82 -14.52 36.74
C SER A 212 32.23 -14.63 36.21
N VAL A 213 33.16 -13.95 36.87
CA VAL A 213 34.59 -14.03 36.58
C VAL A 213 35.32 -14.21 37.91
N PRO A 214 36.34 -15.08 38.01
CA PRO A 214 37.22 -15.09 39.17
C PRO A 214 37.95 -13.75 39.28
N GLU A 215 38.27 -13.32 40.50
CA GLU A 215 39.02 -12.08 40.73
C GLU A 215 40.29 -12.01 39.88
N GLU A 216 40.69 -10.79 39.51
CA GLU A 216 41.88 -10.50 38.70
C GLU A 216 41.89 -11.13 37.28
N ASN A 217 40.72 -11.49 36.73
CA ASN A 217 40.58 -11.98 35.36
C ASN A 217 39.65 -11.08 34.53
N GLY A 218 39.81 -11.13 33.20
CA GLY A 218 38.95 -10.42 32.26
C GLY A 218 37.54 -10.99 32.22
N LEU A 219 36.52 -10.13 32.31
CA LEU A 219 35.11 -10.49 32.18
C LEU A 219 34.70 -10.46 30.71
N ASN A 220 34.40 -11.62 30.12
CA ASN A 220 33.74 -11.68 28.82
C ASN A 220 32.22 -11.55 29.02
N ILE A 221 31.59 -10.55 28.40
CA ILE A 221 30.13 -10.37 28.39
C ILE A 221 29.62 -10.83 27.02
N PRO A 222 29.12 -12.06 26.87
CA PRO A 222 28.51 -12.48 25.60
C PRO A 222 27.21 -11.71 25.39
N LEU A 223 26.85 -11.43 24.13
CA LEU A 223 25.55 -10.82 23.80
C LEU A 223 24.38 -11.63 24.39
N THR A 224 24.49 -12.95 24.42
CA THR A 224 23.47 -13.84 25.02
C THR A 224 23.27 -13.67 26.53
N ALA A 225 24.16 -12.93 27.22
CA ALA A 225 23.93 -12.51 28.62
C ALA A 225 22.91 -11.36 28.73
N LEU A 226 22.53 -10.73 27.62
CA LEU A 226 21.54 -9.68 27.54
C LEU A 226 20.24 -10.21 26.92
N SER A 227 19.12 -9.64 27.36
CA SER A 227 17.84 -9.71 26.65
C SER A 227 17.61 -8.33 26.05
N VAL A 228 17.58 -8.25 24.72
CA VAL A 228 17.39 -7.01 23.97
C VAL A 228 16.10 -7.13 23.16
N THR A 229 15.30 -6.07 23.18
CA THR A 229 14.11 -5.92 22.36
C THR A 229 14.34 -4.82 21.34
N ASP A 230 14.04 -5.13 20.09
CA ASP A 230 14.20 -4.22 18.96
C ASP A 230 13.18 -4.60 17.87
N PRO A 231 12.36 -3.65 17.39
CA PRO A 231 11.37 -3.92 16.36
C PRO A 231 11.94 -4.17 14.96
N ASP A 232 13.12 -3.62 14.63
CA ASP A 232 13.64 -3.61 13.26
C ASP A 232 14.99 -4.35 13.11
N ASN A 233 15.53 -4.93 14.18
CA ASN A 233 16.70 -5.80 14.14
C ASN A 233 16.51 -7.13 14.89
N THR A 234 17.18 -8.19 14.44
CA THR A 234 17.12 -9.52 15.04
C THR A 234 18.24 -9.73 16.04
N PHE A 235 17.91 -9.78 17.33
CA PHE A 235 18.88 -10.08 18.38
C PHE A 235 19.14 -11.58 18.50
N PRO A 236 20.41 -12.03 18.65
CA PRO A 236 21.65 -11.25 18.73
C PRO A 236 22.38 -11.07 17.39
N ALA A 237 21.84 -11.61 16.29
CA ALA A 237 22.54 -11.72 15.00
C ALA A 237 22.98 -10.36 14.42
N ASP A 238 22.15 -9.34 14.60
CA ASP A 238 22.37 -8.01 14.02
C ASP A 238 23.13 -7.05 14.97
N TYR A 239 23.71 -7.57 16.06
CA TYR A 239 24.27 -6.76 17.14
C TYR A 239 25.76 -6.98 17.34
N ALA A 240 26.43 -5.91 17.75
CA ALA A 240 27.78 -5.94 18.29
C ALA A 240 27.81 -5.28 19.67
N LEU A 241 28.57 -5.84 20.60
CA LEU A 241 28.82 -5.23 21.91
C LEU A 241 30.26 -4.72 21.96
N THR A 242 30.41 -3.42 22.19
CA THR A 242 31.70 -2.80 22.53
C THR A 242 31.67 -2.34 23.98
N VAL A 243 32.63 -2.81 24.77
CA VAL A 243 32.80 -2.39 26.16
C VAL A 243 33.98 -1.43 26.20
N SER A 244 33.73 -0.19 26.63
CA SER A 244 34.78 0.81 26.82
C SER A 244 35.44 0.65 28.19
N ASP A 245 36.70 1.06 28.31
CA ASP A 245 37.38 1.12 29.61
C ASP A 245 36.60 2.04 30.56
N GLY A 246 36.49 1.61 31.82
CA GLY A 246 35.90 2.44 32.86
C GLY A 246 36.77 3.67 33.14
N ALA A 247 36.15 4.81 33.45
CA ALA A 247 36.88 5.96 33.97
C ALA A 247 37.64 5.54 35.24
N ALA A 248 38.94 5.83 35.31
CA ALA A 248 39.74 5.50 36.47
C ALA A 248 39.10 6.12 37.73
N PRO A 249 38.98 5.37 38.84
CA PRO A 249 38.45 5.94 40.07
C PRO A 249 39.29 7.15 40.45
N GLU A 250 38.62 8.27 40.77
CA GLU A 250 39.24 9.45 41.33
C GLU A 250 40.17 9.02 42.46
N THR A 251 41.46 9.38 42.36
CA THR A 251 42.45 9.02 43.38
C THR A 251 41.96 9.59 44.71
N PRO A 252 41.73 8.76 45.75
CA PRO A 252 41.28 9.27 47.03
C PRO A 252 42.31 10.26 47.54
N SER A 253 41.92 11.50 47.81
CA SER A 253 42.80 12.44 48.49
C SER A 253 43.06 11.90 49.89
N LEU A 254 44.24 11.32 50.12
CA LEU A 254 44.71 11.00 51.46
C LEU A 254 44.80 12.32 52.24
N ARG A 255 43.91 12.48 53.23
CA ARG A 255 44.04 13.48 54.28
C ARG A 255 44.82 12.91 55.46
#